data_AF-A0A8H4YFL5-F1
#
_entry.id   AF-A0A8H4YFL5-F1
#
_cell.length_a   1.000
_cell.length_b   1.000
_cell.length_c   1.000
_cell.angle_alpha   90.00
_cell.angle_beta   90.00
_cell.angle_gamma   90.00
#
_symmetry.space_group_name_H-M   'P 1'
#
loop_
_entity.id
_entity.type
_entity.pdbx_description
1 polymer ?
#
loop_
_entity_poly.entity_id
_entity_poly.type
_entity_poly.pdbx_seq_one_letter_code
_entity_poly.pdbx_strand_id
1 'polypeptide(L)'
;MKNDKYFREYQRSGGSANGAKAATPLWVVAGEGDSFLRPYSVLEPAAKACSYGNKLDVRGYPGMDNEPAIYAFREDWVPWIEDRFNGVRRHGGCTNITKKPFNLATAKTSDVWADYLDIAASIPSD
;
A
#
# COMPACT_ATOMS: atom_id res chain seq x y z
N MET A 1 19.04 22.56 -14.00
CA MET A 1 18.54 21.18 -14.19
C MET A 1 17.09 21.12 -14.68
N LYS A 2 16.09 21.75 -14.04
CA LYS A 2 14.67 21.61 -14.46
C LYS A 2 14.35 22.03 -15.92
N ASN A 3 15.11 22.95 -16.50
CA ASN A 3 14.94 23.43 -17.87
C ASN A 3 15.89 22.77 -18.88
N ASP A 4 16.66 21.77 -18.45
CA ASP A 4 17.53 21.04 -19.35
C ASP A 4 16.71 20.09 -20.24
N LYS A 5 16.97 20.13 -21.56
CA LYS A 5 16.18 19.36 -22.54
C LYS A 5 16.35 17.85 -22.36
N TYR A 6 17.58 17.40 -22.07
CA TYR A 6 17.89 15.98 -21.93
C TYR A 6 17.31 15.43 -20.64
N PHE A 7 17.36 16.21 -19.56
CA PHE A 7 16.71 15.86 -18.31
C PHE A 7 15.20 15.66 -18.47
N ARG A 8 14.52 16.55 -19.19
CA ARG A 8 13.08 16.44 -19.45
C ARG A 8 12.74 15.25 -20.35
N GLU A 9 13.59 14.97 -21.33
CA GLU A 9 13.42 13.83 -22.23
C GLU A 9 13.57 12.51 -21.47
N TYR A 10 14.62 12.38 -20.65
CA TYR A 10 14.81 11.25 -19.74
C TYR A 10 13.64 11.06 -18.77
N GLN A 11 13.16 12.14 -18.16
CA GLN A 11 12.03 12.09 -17.24
C GLN A 11 10.71 11.67 -17.92
N ARG A 12 10.54 11.98 -19.20
CA ARG A 12 9.36 11.57 -19.99
C ARG A 12 9.45 10.13 -20.46
N SER A 13 10.65 9.65 -20.79
CA SER A 13 10.83 8.27 -21.27
C SER A 13 10.67 7.25 -20.15
N GLY A 14 11.08 7.57 -18.92
CA GLY A 14 11.02 6.63 -17.79
C GLY A 14 10.00 6.99 -16.68
N GLY A 15 9.65 8.26 -16.51
CA GLY A 15 8.86 8.71 -15.37
C GLY A 15 7.37 8.48 -15.56
N SER A 16 6.78 7.56 -14.79
CA SER A 16 5.33 7.31 -14.84
C SER A 16 4.50 8.55 -14.48
N ALA A 17 4.99 9.37 -13.55
CA ALA A 17 4.38 10.67 -13.20
C ALA A 17 4.46 11.72 -14.33
N ASN A 18 5.17 11.43 -15.43
CA ASN A 18 5.31 12.28 -16.61
C ASN A 18 4.70 11.64 -17.88
N GLY A 19 3.89 10.58 -17.73
CA GLY A 19 3.17 9.94 -18.83
C GLY A 19 3.77 8.63 -19.33
N ALA A 20 4.97 8.24 -18.87
CA ALA A 20 5.50 6.92 -19.20
C ALA A 20 4.61 5.81 -18.61
N LYS A 21 4.56 4.67 -19.30
CA LYS A 21 3.83 3.49 -18.83
C LYS A 21 4.76 2.55 -18.08
N ALA A 22 4.41 2.22 -16.85
CA ALA A 22 5.03 1.11 -16.14
C ALA A 22 4.66 -0.22 -16.83
N ALA A 23 5.65 -1.09 -17.03
CA ALA A 23 5.43 -2.41 -17.64
C ALA A 23 4.60 -3.34 -16.73
N THR A 24 4.65 -3.11 -15.42
CA THR A 24 3.94 -3.87 -14.40
C THR A 24 3.23 -2.92 -13.43
N PRO A 25 2.24 -3.41 -12.66
CA PRO A 25 1.63 -2.61 -11.61
C PRO A 25 2.67 -2.12 -10.60
N LEU A 26 2.54 -0.86 -10.19
CA LEU A 26 3.39 -0.26 -9.17
C LEU A 26 2.72 -0.34 -7.80
N TRP A 27 3.53 -0.51 -6.76
CA TRP A 27 3.13 -0.37 -5.38
C TRP A 27 3.79 0.87 -4.81
N VAL A 28 3.00 1.74 -4.17
CA VAL A 28 3.45 3.01 -3.61
C VAL A 28 2.97 3.10 -2.17
N VAL A 29 3.90 3.41 -1.27
CA VAL A 29 3.60 3.54 0.15
C VAL A 29 4.16 4.84 0.70
N ALA A 30 3.43 5.46 1.63
CA ALA A 30 3.88 6.65 2.34
C ALA A 30 3.46 6.61 3.81
N GLY A 31 4.42 6.88 4.71
CA GLY A 31 4.10 7.35 6.05
C GLY A 31 3.60 8.78 5.94
N GLU A 32 2.35 9.05 6.35
CA GLU A 32 1.76 10.40 6.16
C GLU A 32 2.22 11.40 7.23
N GLY A 33 3.02 10.95 8.21
CA GLY A 33 3.71 11.78 9.18
C GLY A 33 5.20 11.97 8.88
N ASP A 34 5.68 11.51 7.71
CA ASP A 34 7.11 11.49 7.39
C ASP A 34 7.75 12.89 7.39
N SER A 35 8.76 13.04 8.23
CA SER A 35 9.47 14.31 8.46
C SER A 35 10.61 14.54 7.46
N PHE A 36 11.14 13.47 6.86
CA PHE A 36 12.26 13.51 5.92
C PHE A 36 11.79 13.41 4.46
N LEU A 37 10.99 12.40 4.13
CA LEU A 37 10.34 12.19 2.83
C LEU A 37 8.88 12.60 2.90
N ARG A 38 8.66 13.92 2.92
CA ARG A 38 7.33 14.52 3.04
C ARG A 38 6.28 13.82 2.15
N PRO A 39 5.07 13.50 2.65
CA PRO A 39 4.13 12.63 1.95
C PRO A 39 3.73 13.10 0.55
N TYR A 40 3.63 14.43 0.36
CA TYR A 40 3.30 15.02 -0.94
C TYR A 40 4.31 14.65 -2.03
N SER A 41 5.60 14.47 -1.66
CA SER A 41 6.66 14.14 -2.62
C SER A 41 6.52 12.72 -3.20
N VAL A 42 5.71 11.88 -2.56
CA VAL A 42 5.40 10.50 -2.99
C VAL A 42 3.99 10.41 -3.57
N LEU A 43 3.00 10.97 -2.87
CA LEU A 43 1.58 10.84 -3.21
C LEU A 43 1.19 11.67 -4.44
N GLU A 44 1.78 12.85 -4.66
CA GLU A 44 1.47 13.65 -5.86
C GLU A 44 1.99 13.00 -7.15
N PRO A 45 3.25 12.52 -7.25
CA PRO A 45 3.69 11.76 -8.41
C PRO A 45 2.87 10.50 -8.64
N ALA A 46 2.44 9.80 -7.58
CA ALA A 46 1.56 8.64 -7.69
C ALA A 46 0.20 9.01 -8.30
N ALA A 47 -0.42 10.10 -7.82
CA ALA A 47 -1.68 10.60 -8.39
C ALA A 47 -1.53 10.98 -9.87
N LYS A 48 -0.41 11.62 -10.26
CA LYS A 48 -0.11 11.92 -11.67
C LYS A 48 0.10 10.66 -12.49
N ALA A 49 0.87 9.70 -12.01
CA ALA A 49 1.08 8.43 -12.71
C ALA A 49 -0.25 7.71 -12.94
N CYS A 50 -1.14 7.77 -11.95
CA CYS A 50 -2.49 7.23 -12.04
C CYS A 50 -3.34 7.95 -13.10
N SER A 51 -3.32 9.28 -13.16
CA SER A 51 -4.08 10.04 -14.17
C SER A 51 -3.57 9.78 -15.59
N TYR A 52 -2.30 9.41 -15.75
CA TYR A 52 -1.76 8.91 -17.01
C TYR A 52 -2.12 7.44 -17.30
N GLY A 53 -2.94 6.78 -16.48
CA GLY A 53 -3.44 5.43 -16.71
C GLY A 53 -2.45 4.32 -16.37
N ASN A 54 -1.53 4.55 -15.42
CA ASN A 54 -0.74 3.48 -14.81
C ASN A 54 -1.57 2.75 -13.75
N LYS A 55 -1.22 1.48 -13.46
CA LYS A 55 -1.86 0.69 -12.40
C LYS A 55 -1.06 0.82 -11.11
N LEU A 56 -1.60 1.52 -10.12
CA LEU A 56 -0.90 1.83 -8.85
C LEU A 56 -1.69 1.33 -7.63
N ASP A 57 -1.05 0.55 -6.76
CA ASP A 57 -1.56 0.23 -5.43
C ASP A 57 -0.95 1.23 -4.44
N VAL A 58 -1.69 2.28 -4.07
CA VAL A 58 -1.25 3.28 -3.10
C VAL A 58 -1.70 2.89 -1.69
N ARG A 59 -0.78 2.97 -0.73
CA ARG A 59 -1.01 2.73 0.70
C ARG A 59 -0.50 3.92 1.52
N GLY A 60 -1.40 4.56 2.28
CA GLY A 60 -1.07 5.63 3.22
C GLY A 60 -1.09 5.13 4.67
N TYR A 61 -0.13 5.56 5.48
CA TYR A 61 -0.01 5.22 6.90
C TYR A 61 -0.03 6.50 7.76
N PRO A 62 -1.21 6.93 8.26
CA PRO A 62 -1.39 8.18 9.00
C PRO A 62 -0.49 8.31 10.22
N GLY A 63 0.18 9.47 10.34
CA GLY A 63 0.98 9.84 11.51
C GLY A 63 2.29 9.06 11.68
N MET A 64 2.60 8.13 10.78
CA MET A 64 3.85 7.39 10.81
C MET A 64 4.96 8.15 10.09
N ASP A 65 6.11 8.25 10.73
CA ASP A 65 7.36 8.70 10.09
C ASP A 65 7.96 7.56 9.23
N ASN A 66 9.08 7.82 8.54
CA ASN A 66 9.75 6.91 7.62
C ASN A 66 9.97 5.50 8.19
N GLU A 67 10.71 5.37 9.29
CA GLU A 67 11.10 4.06 9.83
C GLU A 67 9.90 3.27 10.37
N PRO A 68 8.97 3.84 11.16
CA PRO A 68 7.78 3.12 11.60
C PRO A 68 6.88 2.66 10.43
N ALA A 69 6.77 3.47 9.37
CA ALA A 69 5.98 3.10 8.20
C ALA A 69 6.55 1.86 7.49
N ILE A 70 7.89 1.71 7.45
CA ILE A 70 8.55 0.53 6.88
C ILE A 70 8.13 -0.76 7.56
N TYR A 71 8.08 -0.76 8.89
CA TYR A 71 7.61 -1.92 9.63
C TYR A 71 6.12 -2.16 9.43
N ALA A 72 5.32 -1.10 9.41
CA ALA A 72 3.87 -1.22 9.27
C ALA A 72 3.44 -1.77 7.90
N PHE A 73 4.11 -1.37 6.81
CA PHE A 73 3.76 -1.88 5.48
C PHE A 73 4.25 -3.29 5.20
N ARG A 74 5.05 -3.89 6.10
CA ARG A 74 5.57 -5.25 5.90
C ARG A 74 4.46 -6.28 5.74
N GLU A 75 3.34 -6.09 6.41
CA GLU A 75 2.18 -6.99 6.30
C GLU A 75 1.46 -6.83 4.94
N ASP A 76 1.64 -5.71 4.25
CA ASP A 76 1.01 -5.45 2.95
C ASP A 76 1.89 -5.84 1.75
N TRP A 77 3.21 -5.63 1.84
CA TRP A 77 4.09 -5.75 0.68
C TRP A 77 4.46 -7.19 0.32
N VAL A 78 4.54 -8.08 1.32
CA VAL A 78 4.92 -9.48 1.08
C VAL A 78 3.82 -10.17 0.28
N PRO A 79 2.53 -10.12 0.67
CA PRO A 79 1.45 -10.68 -0.14
C PRO A 79 1.35 -10.01 -1.52
N TRP A 80 1.57 -8.69 -1.60
CA TRP A 80 1.53 -7.98 -2.88
C TRP A 80 2.62 -8.45 -3.86
N ILE A 81 3.83 -8.72 -3.35
CA ILE A 81 4.94 -9.27 -4.13
C ILE A 81 4.66 -10.72 -4.52
N GLU A 82 4.18 -11.53 -3.58
CA GLU A 82 3.80 -12.93 -3.81
C GLU A 82 2.78 -13.07 -4.94
N ASP A 83 1.75 -12.23 -4.95
CA ASP A 83 0.76 -12.17 -6.03
C ASP A 83 1.40 -11.99 -7.42
N ARG A 84 2.51 -11.25 -7.53
CA ARG A 84 3.20 -11.05 -8.81
C ARG A 84 3.93 -12.31 -9.25
N PHE A 85 4.61 -12.99 -8.31
CA PHE A 85 5.28 -14.25 -8.59
C PHE A 85 4.29 -15.37 -8.93
N ASN A 86 3.11 -15.36 -8.30
CA ASN A 86 2.03 -16.31 -8.56
C ASN A 86 1.16 -15.95 -9.79
N GLY A 87 1.50 -14.89 -10.53
CA GLY A 87 0.77 -14.48 -11.73
C GLY A 87 -0.66 -14.00 -11.47
N VAL A 88 -0.97 -13.60 -10.23
CA VAL A 88 -2.28 -13.07 -9.85
C VAL A 88 -2.52 -11.79 -10.63
N ARG A 89 -3.51 -11.83 -11.53
CA ARG A 89 -3.86 -10.70 -12.38
C ARG A 89 -4.44 -9.60 -11.51
N ARG A 90 -3.84 -8.42 -11.62
CA ARG A 90 -4.44 -7.21 -11.06
C ARG A 90 -5.55 -6.71 -11.96
N HIS A 91 -6.77 -6.76 -11.44
CA HIS A 91 -7.96 -6.17 -12.05
C HIS A 91 -8.13 -4.72 -11.58
N GLY A 92 -8.58 -3.84 -12.47
CA GLY A 92 -8.83 -2.42 -12.16
C GLY A 92 -7.67 -1.46 -12.45
N GLY A 93 -7.90 -0.19 -12.09
CA GLY A 93 -6.96 0.92 -12.24
C GLY A 93 -6.11 1.13 -11.00
N CYS A 94 -6.08 2.35 -10.48
CA CYS A 94 -5.38 2.65 -9.24
C CYS A 94 -6.27 2.41 -8.03
N THR A 95 -5.65 2.03 -6.91
CA THR A 95 -6.29 2.01 -5.60
C THR A 95 -5.57 2.98 -4.69
N ASN A 96 -6.30 3.64 -3.80
CA ASN A 96 -5.73 4.42 -2.71
C ASN A 96 -6.37 3.98 -1.39
N ILE A 97 -5.58 3.36 -0.53
CA ILE A 97 -6.04 2.85 0.77
C ILE A 97 -5.23 3.49 1.88
N THR A 98 -5.90 4.21 2.77
CA THR A 98 -5.31 4.70 4.01
C THR A 98 -5.52 3.66 5.11
N LYS A 99 -4.42 3.13 5.66
CA LYS A 99 -4.45 2.22 6.81
C LYS A 99 -4.82 3.00 8.06
N LYS A 100 -5.56 2.36 8.95
CA LYS A 100 -5.87 2.94 10.26
C LYS A 100 -4.89 2.35 11.29
N PRO A 101 -4.36 3.16 12.21
CA PRO A 101 -3.63 2.64 13.35
C PRO A 101 -4.49 1.64 14.13
N PHE A 102 -3.84 0.66 14.75
CA PHE A 102 -4.52 -0.22 15.68
C PHE A 102 -5.15 0.62 16.80
N ASN A 103 -6.44 0.39 17.05
CA ASN A 103 -7.16 1.06 18.12
C ASN A 103 -7.77 0.00 19.04
N LEU A 104 -7.17 -0.14 20.23
CA LEU A 104 -7.59 -1.09 21.25
C LEU A 104 -9.05 -0.90 21.66
N ALA A 105 -9.55 0.33 21.70
CA ALA A 105 -10.94 0.63 22.08
C ALA A 105 -11.97 0.09 21.07
N THR A 106 -11.53 -0.20 19.84
CA THR A 106 -12.37 -0.79 18.78
C THR A 106 -11.90 -2.18 18.38
N ALA A 107 -10.87 -2.71 19.05
CA ALA A 107 -10.36 -4.03 18.77
C ALA A 107 -11.41 -5.04 19.20
N LYS A 108 -11.89 -5.85 18.25
CA LYS A 108 -12.73 -6.99 18.58
C LYS A 108 -11.83 -7.99 19.31
N THR A 109 -12.08 -8.20 20.59
CA THR A 109 -11.57 -9.36 21.29
C THR A 109 -12.39 -10.56 20.84
N SER A 110 -11.77 -11.59 20.28
CA SER A 110 -12.39 -12.91 20.35
C SER A 110 -12.18 -13.40 21.77
N ASP A 111 -13.26 -13.68 22.49
CA ASP A 111 -13.17 -14.54 23.67
C ASP A 111 -12.95 -15.95 23.14
N VAL A 112 -11.70 -16.25 22.78
CA VAL A 112 -11.28 -17.56 22.26
C VAL A 112 -11.72 -18.67 23.23
N TRP A 113 -11.84 -18.35 24.52
CA TRP A 113 -12.40 -19.24 25.55
C TRP A 113 -13.91 -19.44 25.47
N ALA A 114 -14.69 -18.43 25.08
CA ALA A 114 -16.13 -18.58 24.87
C ALA A 114 -16.41 -19.45 23.63
N ASP A 115 -15.70 -19.21 22.54
CA ASP A 115 -15.80 -20.02 21.32
C ASP A 115 -15.36 -21.48 21.57
N TYR A 116 -14.31 -21.70 22.39
CA TYR A 116 -13.89 -23.05 22.78
C TYR A 116 -14.91 -23.77 23.67
N LEU A 117 -15.58 -23.07 24.59
CA LEU A 117 -16.61 -23.65 25.45
C LEU A 117 -17.87 -24.00 24.65
N ASP A 118 -18.26 -23.17 23.68
CA ASP A 118 -19.38 -23.47 22.78
C ASP A 118 -19.07 -24.68 21.88
N ILE A 119 -17.83 -24.77 21.36
CA ILE A 119 -17.39 -25.95 20.59
C ILE A 119 -17.38 -27.20 21.49
N ALA A 120 -16.81 -27.12 22.70
CA ALA A 120 -16.77 -28.26 23.62
C ALA A 120 -18.17 -28.72 24.07
N ALA A 121 -19.11 -27.80 24.25
CA ALA A 121 -20.50 -28.11 24.58
C ALA A 121 -21.31 -28.71 23.41
N SER A 122 -20.82 -28.58 22.18
CA SER A 122 -21.45 -29.13 20.97
C SER A 122 -20.97 -30.53 20.59
N ILE A 123 -20.01 -31.09 21.32
CA ILE A 123 -19.53 -32.46 21.14
C ILE A 123 -20.46 -33.41 21.95
N PRO A 124 -21.16 -34.37 21.32
CA PRO A 124 -21.98 -35.33 22.04
C PRO A 124 -21.11 -36.17 22.98
N SER A 125 -21.61 -36.42 24.20
CA SER A 125 -21.00 -37.40 25.10
C SER A 125 -21.44 -38.80 24.66
N ASP A 126 -20.46 -39.67 24.39
CA ASP A 126 -20.65 -41.12 24.21
C ASP A 126 -21.07 -41.80 25.52
#